data_AF-A0A8T0DPB8-F1
#
_entry.id   AF-A0A8T0DPB8-F1
#
_cell.length_a   1.000
_cell.length_b   1.000
_cell.length_c   1.000
_cell.angle_alpha   90.00
_cell.angle_beta   90.00
_cell.angle_gamma   90.00
#
_symmetry.space_group_name_H-M   'P 1'
#
loop_
_entity.id
_entity.type
_entity.pdbx_description
1 polymer ?
#
loop_
_entity_poly.entity_id
_entity_poly.type
_entity_poly.pdbx_seq_one_letter_code
_entity_poly.pdbx_strand_id
1 'polypeptide(L)'
;MAETFEVAELAEDLDEEAGTETKEPRLKYRQLENDMKNLTSTDTITCLTPHPKFLAIGTELGRVHVLDHLGFSTENGLHSVVSPSLRFWCTIYTQ
;
A
#
# COMPACT_ATOMS: atom_id res chain seq x y z
N MET A 1 7.21 48.03 34.61
CA MET A 1 6.71 46.65 34.80
C MET A 1 6.09 46.27 33.47
N ALA A 2 6.78 45.44 32.71
CA ALA A 2 6.39 45.08 31.35
C ALA A 2 5.39 43.92 31.43
N GLU A 3 4.22 44.08 30.82
CA GLU A 3 3.31 42.99 30.52
C GLU A 3 3.08 43.00 29.02
N THR A 4 3.79 42.10 28.35
CA THR A 4 3.60 41.74 26.94
C THR A 4 3.59 40.22 26.90
N PHE A 5 2.43 39.60 26.83
CA PHE A 5 2.27 38.24 26.32
C PHE A 5 0.78 37.93 26.14
N GLU A 6 0.32 37.91 24.88
CA GLU A 6 -0.80 37.10 24.38
C GLU A 6 -0.98 37.42 22.88
N VAL A 7 -0.10 36.85 22.05
CA VAL A 7 -0.22 36.86 20.58
C VAL A 7 0.12 35.46 20.08
N ALA A 8 -0.77 34.50 20.32
CA ALA A 8 -0.55 33.12 19.86
C ALA A 8 -1.81 32.42 19.31
N GLU A 9 -2.99 33.04 19.36
CA GLU A 9 -4.25 32.34 19.07
C GLU A 9 -5.02 32.92 17.86
N LEU A 10 -4.33 33.26 16.78
CA LEU A 10 -4.95 33.77 15.53
C LEU A 10 -4.34 33.17 14.25
N ALA A 11 -3.76 31.96 14.32
CA ALA A 11 -3.10 31.31 13.18
C ALA A 11 -3.88 30.12 12.59
N GLU A 12 -5.05 29.78 13.13
CA GLU A 12 -5.94 28.78 12.56
C GLU A 12 -7.08 29.54 11.86
N ASP A 13 -7.36 29.24 10.59
CA ASP A 13 -8.40 29.82 9.71
C ASP A 13 -7.99 30.94 8.71
N LEU A 14 -6.85 30.79 8.02
CA LEU A 14 -6.53 31.57 6.81
C LEU A 14 -6.16 30.68 5.61
N ASP A 15 -6.97 29.65 5.31
CA ASP A 15 -6.81 28.80 4.10
C ASP A 15 -8.09 28.75 3.24
N GLU A 16 -8.99 29.74 3.36
CA GLU A 16 -10.25 29.79 2.59
C GLU A 16 -10.17 30.62 1.29
N GLU A 17 -8.99 30.91 0.73
CA GLU A 17 -8.91 31.60 -0.56
C GLU A 17 -7.65 31.20 -1.36
N ALA A 18 -7.67 30.03 -2.00
CA ALA A 18 -6.66 29.65 -2.99
C ALA A 18 -7.21 28.69 -4.04
N GLY A 19 -7.94 29.24 -5.02
CA GLY A 19 -7.96 28.80 -6.41
C GLY A 19 -8.42 27.37 -6.73
N THR A 20 -8.90 27.18 -7.95
CA THR A 20 -9.06 25.87 -8.59
C THR A 20 -7.69 25.24 -8.90
N GLU A 21 -6.77 25.20 -7.94
CA GLU A 21 -5.50 24.50 -8.05
C GLU A 21 -5.74 23.06 -7.59
N THR A 22 -5.48 22.10 -8.46
CA THR A 22 -5.64 20.68 -8.16
C THR A 22 -4.66 20.29 -7.06
N LYS A 23 -5.08 20.37 -5.80
CA LYS A 23 -4.30 19.99 -4.62
C LYS A 23 -3.74 18.59 -4.81
N GLU A 24 -2.41 18.46 -4.72
CA GLU A 24 -1.75 17.17 -4.87
C GLU A 24 -2.34 16.16 -3.85
N PRO A 25 -2.79 14.97 -4.31
CA PRO A 25 -3.39 13.99 -3.41
C PRO A 25 -2.34 13.47 -2.44
N ARG A 26 -2.65 13.52 -1.15
CA ARG A 26 -1.75 13.00 -0.10
C ARG A 26 -1.63 11.48 -0.21
N LEU A 27 -0.40 10.99 -0.36
CA LEU A 27 -0.10 9.55 -0.30
C LEU A 27 -0.39 9.02 1.11
N LYS A 28 -1.38 8.13 1.24
CA LYS A 28 -1.67 7.41 2.48
C LYS A 28 -1.12 6.00 2.37
N TYR A 29 -0.37 5.55 3.37
CA TYR A 29 0.15 4.20 3.44
C TYR A 29 -0.16 3.56 4.80
N ARG A 30 -0.22 2.24 4.80
CA ARG A 30 -0.29 1.41 6.02
C ARG A 30 0.70 0.27 5.85
N GLN A 31 1.46 -0.01 6.90
CA GLN A 31 2.38 -1.13 6.91
C GLN A 31 1.62 -2.45 7.10
N LEU A 32 1.95 -3.47 6.30
CA LEU A 32 1.46 -4.83 6.46
C LEU A 32 2.50 -5.63 7.24
N GLU A 33 2.23 -5.92 8.52
CA GLU A 33 3.22 -6.55 9.41
C GLU A 33 3.02 -8.04 9.66
N ASN A 34 1.85 -8.58 9.31
CA ASN A 34 1.40 -9.93 9.66
C ASN A 34 2.16 -11.01 8.86
N ASP A 35 1.48 -11.77 8.01
CA ASP A 35 2.10 -12.90 7.29
C ASP A 35 3.12 -12.45 6.23
N MET A 36 3.16 -11.16 5.93
CA MET A 36 4.13 -10.56 5.01
C MET A 36 5.59 -10.75 5.45
N LYS A 37 5.88 -10.69 6.76
CA LYS A 37 7.25 -10.89 7.28
C LYS A 37 7.70 -12.34 7.10
N ASN A 38 6.79 -13.30 7.27
CA ASN A 38 7.06 -14.73 7.06
C ASN A 38 7.24 -15.05 5.57
N LEU A 39 6.48 -14.36 4.71
CA LEU A 39 6.57 -14.49 3.27
C LEU A 39 7.93 -14.02 2.75
N THR A 40 8.33 -12.81 3.13
CA THR A 40 9.57 -12.17 2.65
C THR A 40 10.85 -12.72 3.28
N SER A 41 10.76 -13.45 4.39
CA SER A 41 11.92 -14.14 4.98
C SER A 41 12.30 -15.42 4.24
N THR A 42 11.37 -16.02 3.50
CA THR A 42 11.60 -17.27 2.74
C THR A 42 11.84 -17.01 1.25
N ASP A 43 11.22 -15.98 0.68
CA ASP A 43 11.24 -15.70 -0.75
C ASP A 43 11.10 -14.19 -1.03
N THR A 44 11.53 -13.75 -2.21
CA THR A 44 11.42 -12.35 -2.65
C THR A 44 10.14 -12.13 -3.44
N ILE A 45 9.43 -11.04 -3.16
CA ILE A 45 8.24 -10.64 -3.92
C ILE A 45 8.67 -10.06 -5.27
N THR A 46 8.13 -10.59 -6.36
CA THR A 46 8.43 -10.13 -7.73
C THR A 46 7.30 -9.36 -8.38
N CYS A 47 6.05 -9.68 -8.02
CA CYS A 47 4.87 -9.00 -8.58
C CYS A 47 3.71 -8.97 -7.57
N LEU A 48 2.81 -8.02 -7.75
CA LEU A 48 1.63 -7.83 -6.92
C LEU A 48 0.45 -7.41 -7.79
N THR A 49 -0.76 -7.88 -7.45
CA THR A 49 -1.99 -7.53 -8.15
C THR A 49 -3.07 -7.23 -7.12
N PRO A 50 -3.51 -5.96 -7.00
CA PRO A 50 -4.59 -5.61 -6.09
C PRO A 50 -5.94 -6.01 -6.69
N HIS A 51 -6.80 -6.60 -5.85
CA HIS A 51 -8.19 -6.86 -6.16
C HIS A 51 -9.07 -6.25 -5.04
N PRO A 52 -10.32 -5.82 -5.30
CA PRO A 52 -11.17 -5.21 -4.27
C PRO A 52 -11.38 -6.08 -3.03
N LYS A 53 -11.23 -7.41 -3.16
CA LYS A 53 -11.42 -8.37 -2.06
C LYS A 53 -10.13 -8.92 -1.45
N PHE A 54 -9.02 -8.87 -2.18
CA PHE A 54 -7.77 -9.53 -1.78
C PHE A 54 -6.57 -8.91 -2.49
N LEU A 55 -5.38 -9.21 -2.00
CA LEU A 55 -4.11 -8.88 -2.61
C LEU A 55 -3.43 -10.18 -3.06
N ALA A 56 -3.12 -10.31 -4.34
CA ALA A 56 -2.33 -11.42 -4.85
C ALA A 56 -0.87 -10.99 -4.97
N ILE A 57 0.04 -11.83 -4.47
CA ILE A 57 1.48 -11.59 -4.46
C ILE A 57 2.17 -12.78 -5.13
N GLY A 58 2.99 -12.51 -6.13
CA GLY A 58 3.86 -13.49 -6.76
C GLY A 58 5.29 -13.36 -6.26
N THR A 59 5.93 -14.50 -6.03
CA THR A 59 7.31 -14.56 -5.53
C THR A 59 8.28 -15.07 -6.60
N GLU A 60 9.58 -14.96 -6.34
CA GLU A 60 10.64 -15.37 -7.27
C GLU A 60 10.62 -16.89 -7.53
N LEU A 61 10.26 -17.69 -6.54
CA LEU A 61 10.12 -19.15 -6.68
C LEU A 61 8.83 -19.57 -7.41
N GLY A 62 8.05 -18.63 -7.94
CA GLY A 62 6.82 -18.93 -8.69
C GLY A 62 5.65 -19.37 -7.81
N ARG A 63 5.63 -18.95 -6.54
CA ARG A 63 4.48 -19.14 -5.66
C ARG A 63 3.56 -17.93 -5.74
N VAL A 64 2.25 -18.17 -5.68
CA VAL A 64 1.25 -17.12 -5.59
C VAL A 64 0.59 -17.21 -4.22
N HIS A 65 0.61 -16.08 -3.49
CA HIS A 65 0.02 -15.92 -2.18
C HIS A 65 -1.16 -14.95 -2.25
N VAL A 66 -2.29 -15.36 -1.70
CA VAL A 66 -3.50 -14.53 -1.62
C VAL A 66 -3.68 -14.06 -0.17
N LEU A 67 -3.60 -12.75 0.01
CA LEU A 67 -3.72 -12.07 1.29
C LEU A 67 -4.99 -11.21 1.32
N ASP A 68 -5.50 -10.92 2.52
CA ASP A 68 -6.47 -9.85 2.70
C ASP A 68 -5.79 -8.46 2.73
N HIS A 69 -6.59 -7.40 2.87
CA HIS A 69 -6.09 -6.02 2.94
C HIS A 69 -5.30 -5.70 4.22
N LEU A 70 -5.29 -6.59 5.20
CA LEU A 70 -4.52 -6.49 6.45
C LEU A 70 -3.23 -7.33 6.40
N GLY A 71 -3.01 -8.09 5.32
CA GLY A 71 -1.83 -8.92 5.13
C GLY A 71 -1.91 -10.28 5.83
N PHE A 72 -3.13 -10.76 6.13
CA PHE A 72 -3.35 -12.14 6.58
C PHE A 72 -3.45 -13.08 5.40
N SER A 73 -2.77 -14.22 5.50
CA SER A 73 -2.89 -15.29 4.51
C SER A 73 -4.24 -15.98 4.65
N THR A 74 -4.93 -16.16 3.53
CA THR A 74 -6.10 -17.05 3.50
C THR A 74 -5.62 -18.50 3.58
N GLU A 75 -6.26 -19.31 4.42
CA GLU A 75 -5.86 -20.71 4.72
C GLU A 75 -5.85 -21.65 3.50
N ASN A 76 -6.51 -21.25 2.41
CA ASN A 76 -6.54 -21.97 1.12
C ASN A 76 -5.69 -21.29 0.02
N GLY A 77 -4.96 -20.23 0.35
CA GLY A 77 -4.40 -19.27 -0.61
C GLY A 77 -3.03 -19.60 -1.20
N LEU A 78 -2.39 -20.72 -0.79
CA LEU A 78 -1.11 -21.14 -1.37
C LEU A 78 -1.35 -21.96 -2.63
N HIS A 79 -1.50 -21.28 -3.76
CA HIS A 79 -1.48 -21.94 -5.05
C HIS A 79 -0.05 -21.88 -5.60
N SER A 80 0.68 -23.00 -5.55
CA SER A 80 1.96 -23.14 -6.25
C SER A 80 1.67 -23.30 -7.75
N VAL A 81 1.29 -22.21 -8.40
CA VAL A 81 1.18 -22.19 -9.86
C VAL A 81 2.55 -21.83 -10.40
N VAL A 82 3.37 -22.84 -10.67
CA VAL A 82 4.62 -22.67 -11.40
C VAL A 82 4.27 -22.38 -12.86
N SER A 83 3.95 -21.11 -13.14
CA SER A 83 3.69 -20.63 -14.49
C SER A 83 4.84 -19.73 -14.95
N PRO A 84 5.67 -20.16 -15.91
CA PRO A 84 6.73 -19.33 -16.49
C PRO A 84 6.21 -18.04 -17.13
N SER A 85 4.92 -18.00 -17.49
CA SER A 85 4.27 -16.89 -18.17
C SER A 85 3.70 -15.82 -17.21
N LEU A 86 3.78 -15.98 -15.89
CA LEU A 86 3.28 -14.97 -14.94
C LEU A 86 4.05 -13.63 -15.03
N ARG A 87 5.31 -13.65 -15.49
CA ARG A 87 6.08 -12.43 -15.78
C ARG A 87 5.41 -11.54 -16.84
N PHE A 88 4.66 -12.13 -17.76
CA PHE A 88 3.93 -11.38 -18.79
C PHE A 88 2.58 -10.86 -18.29
N TRP A 89 1.90 -11.56 -17.37
CA TRP A 89 0.56 -11.16 -16.92
C TRP A 89 0.58 -9.83 -16.12
N CYS A 90 1.61 -9.62 -15.30
CA CYS A 90 1.79 -8.34 -14.58
C CYS A 90 1.97 -7.14 -15.53
N THR A 91 2.58 -7.34 -16.70
CA THR A 91 2.78 -6.29 -17.71
C THR A 91 1.49 -5.93 -18.46
N ILE A 92 0.55 -6.87 -18.61
CA ILE A 92 -0.67 -6.64 -19.40
C ILE A 92 -1.75 -5.90 -18.57
N TYR A 93 -1.81 -6.12 -17.26
CA TYR A 93 -2.81 -5.48 -16.39
C TYR A 93 -2.40 -4.11 -15.81
N THR A 94 -1.17 -3.67 -16.08
CA THR A 94 -0.64 -2.35 -15.65
C THR A 94 -0.47 -1.39 -16.85
N GLN A 95 -1.31 -1.54 -17.88
CA GLN A 95 -1.44 -0.60 -19.00
C GLN A 95 -2.82 0.03 -19.01
#